data_AF-A0A7C8HSM3-F1
#
_entry.id   AF-A0A7C8HSM3-F1
#
_cell.length_a   1.000
_cell.length_b   1.000
_cell.length_c   1.000
_cell.angle_alpha   90.00
_cell.angle_beta   90.00
_cell.angle_gamma   90.00
#
_symmetry.space_group_name_H-M   'P 1'
#
loop_
_entity.id
_entity.type
_entity.pdbx_description
1 polymer ?
#
loop_
_entity_poly.entity_id
_entity_poly.type
_entity_poly.pdbx_seq_one_letter_code
_entity_poly.pdbx_strand_id
1 'polypeptide(L)'
;MDGYITFEHGELKLGDTLVLGVLSRLSVDGKVRFDEAEQDGLSGKVKVPMGWDDAAVSVTMELLTDAESTCYDKLTSLSRLYKGHDSGGNPMVYRTTNAHLAARNIDEIVFDGLNSSENNQSDSIIVSLRFVEHNPPIQLVEKRSASNPASEATASADPGLSEHILGGR
;
A
#
# COMPACT_ATOMS: atom_id res chain seq x y z
N MET A 1 11.33 -2.17 -4.54
CA MET A 1 11.25 -1.39 -5.80
C MET A 1 9.85 -0.81 -5.74
N ASP A 2 9.78 0.46 -5.34
CA ASP A 2 8.56 1.02 -4.78
C ASP A 2 7.75 1.63 -5.93
N GLY A 3 6.51 1.15 -6.10
CA GLY A 3 5.69 1.58 -7.22
C GLY A 3 4.87 2.82 -6.88
N TYR A 4 4.96 3.92 -7.63
CA TYR A 4 4.14 5.12 -7.48
C TYR A 4 3.06 5.24 -8.56
N ILE A 5 1.89 5.76 -8.21
CA ILE A 5 0.82 6.09 -9.17
C ILE A 5 0.70 7.61 -9.35
N THR A 6 0.96 8.11 -10.55
CA THR A 6 0.81 9.54 -10.94
C THR A 6 -0.26 9.69 -12.03
N PHE A 7 -0.94 10.84 -12.05
CA PHE A 7 -2.10 11.13 -12.92
C PHE A 7 -2.02 12.52 -13.59
N GLU A 8 -0.82 13.08 -13.75
CA GLU A 8 -0.67 14.32 -14.51
C GLU A 8 -0.94 14.06 -16.01
N HIS A 9 -1.64 14.99 -16.68
CA HIS A 9 -1.88 15.00 -18.13
C HIS A 9 -2.69 13.83 -18.74
N GLY A 10 -3.44 13.07 -17.93
CA GLY A 10 -4.24 11.94 -18.44
C GLY A 10 -3.45 10.64 -18.63
N GLU A 11 -2.24 10.59 -18.08
CA GLU A 11 -1.39 9.41 -18.06
C GLU A 11 -1.60 8.63 -16.76
N LEU A 12 -1.48 7.30 -16.81
CA LEU A 12 -1.44 6.44 -15.62
C LEU A 12 -0.05 5.83 -15.52
N LYS A 13 0.65 6.07 -14.40
CA LYS A 13 1.88 5.33 -14.07
C LYS A 13 1.61 4.34 -12.95
N LEU A 14 2.24 3.18 -13.00
CA LEU A 14 2.23 2.17 -11.94
C LEU A 14 3.69 1.83 -11.64
N GLY A 15 4.25 2.45 -10.60
CA GLY A 15 5.69 2.48 -10.44
C GLY A 15 6.36 3.34 -11.49
N ASP A 16 7.49 2.83 -11.98
CA ASP A 16 8.25 3.47 -13.06
C ASP A 16 7.66 3.13 -14.45
N THR A 17 6.57 2.35 -14.50
CA THR A 17 5.94 1.92 -15.75
C THR A 17 4.78 2.81 -16.11
N LEU A 18 4.87 3.48 -17.26
CA LEU A 18 3.74 4.16 -17.88
C LEU A 18 2.79 3.14 -18.51
N VAL A 19 1.51 3.23 -18.19
CA VAL A 19 0.45 2.44 -18.83
C VAL A 19 0.06 3.14 -20.13
N LEU A 20 0.39 2.50 -21.26
CA LEU A 20 0.15 3.04 -22.61
C LEU A 20 -1.34 2.98 -22.96
N GLY A 21 -2.06 4.07 -22.71
CA GLY A 21 -3.48 4.21 -23.04
C GLY A 21 -4.01 5.59 -22.68
N VAL A 22 -5.22 5.90 -23.13
CA VAL A 22 -5.90 7.16 -22.81
C VAL A 22 -6.77 6.96 -21.58
N LEU A 23 -6.48 7.68 -20.50
CA LEU A 23 -7.29 7.67 -19.30
C LEU A 23 -8.67 8.30 -19.57
N SER A 24 -9.73 7.53 -19.36
CA SER A 24 -11.10 8.02 -19.53
C SER A 24 -11.79 8.28 -18.20
N ARG A 25 -11.51 7.47 -17.16
CA ARG A 25 -12.16 7.62 -15.86
C ARG A 25 -11.30 7.12 -14.70
N LEU A 26 -11.32 7.87 -13.61
CA LEU A 26 -10.91 7.43 -12.28
C LEU A 26 -12.14 7.48 -11.37
N SER A 27 -12.48 6.34 -10.76
CA SER A 27 -13.56 6.22 -9.79
C SER A 27 -13.00 5.66 -8.50
N VAL A 28 -13.50 6.16 -7.38
CA VAL A 28 -13.13 5.65 -6.07
C VAL A 28 -14.41 5.44 -5.28
N ASP A 29 -14.66 4.20 -4.88
CA ASP A 29 -15.83 3.76 -4.13
C ASP A 29 -15.45 3.47 -2.68
N GLY A 30 -16.36 3.69 -1.75
CA GLY A 30 -16.17 3.42 -0.33
C GLY A 30 -17.47 2.88 0.23
N LYS A 31 -17.38 1.82 1.04
CA LYS A 31 -18.55 1.11 1.56
C LYS A 31 -18.51 1.05 3.07
N VAL A 32 -19.68 1.16 3.69
CA VAL A 32 -19.86 0.91 5.12
C VAL A 32 -20.07 -0.58 5.31
N ARG A 33 -19.33 -1.17 6.24
CA ARG A 33 -19.51 -2.56 6.66
C ARG A 33 -20.67 -2.62 7.65
N PHE A 34 -21.66 -3.45 7.37
CA PHE A 34 -22.79 -3.68 8.27
C PHE A 34 -22.77 -5.13 8.78
N ASP A 35 -23.04 -5.30 10.07
CA ASP A 35 -23.42 -6.59 10.63
C ASP A 35 -24.95 -6.71 10.56
N GLU A 36 -25.44 -7.83 10.00
CA GLU A 36 -26.87 -8.12 9.91
C GLU A 36 -27.23 -9.16 10.98
N ALA A 37 -28.04 -8.76 11.96
CA ALA A 37 -28.59 -9.66 12.97
C ALA A 37 -30.09 -9.81 12.81
N GLU A 38 -30.60 -11.04 12.94
CA GLU A 38 -32.03 -11.30 13.11
C GLU A 38 -32.43 -10.95 14.54
N GLN A 39 -33.53 -10.22 14.69
CA GLN A 39 -34.07 -9.87 15.99
C GLN A 39 -35.30 -10.72 16.29
N ASP A 40 -35.21 -11.57 17.31
CA ASP A 40 -36.33 -12.41 17.74
C ASP A 40 -37.57 -11.57 18.06
N GLY A 41 -38.68 -11.91 17.40
CA GLY A 41 -40.00 -11.30 17.62
C GLY A 41 -40.31 -10.05 16.78
N LEU A 42 -39.39 -9.56 15.93
CA LEU A 42 -39.65 -8.47 14.98
C LEU A 42 -39.38 -8.92 13.54
N SER A 43 -40.26 -8.53 12.62
CA SER A 43 -40.03 -8.77 11.19
C SER A 43 -39.04 -7.72 10.66
N GLY A 44 -37.77 -8.10 10.55
CA GLY A 44 -36.73 -7.25 9.95
C GLY A 44 -35.33 -7.64 10.39
N LYS A 45 -34.35 -7.38 9.53
CA LYS A 45 -32.92 -7.48 9.88
C LYS A 45 -32.45 -6.14 10.43
N VAL A 46 -31.83 -6.15 11.60
CA VAL A 46 -31.16 -4.96 12.14
C VAL A 46 -29.77 -4.87 11.49
N LYS A 47 -29.44 -3.70 10.95
CA LYS A 47 -28.12 -3.42 10.37
C LYS A 47 -27.33 -2.54 11.32
N VAL A 48 -26.26 -3.08 11.89
CA VAL A 48 -25.37 -2.33 12.78
C VAL A 48 -24.11 -1.93 11.99
N PRO A 49 -23.77 -0.64 11.87
CA PRO A 49 -22.55 -0.24 11.20
C PRO A 49 -21.32 -0.65 12.02
N MET A 50 -20.39 -1.37 11.39
CA MET A 50 -19.17 -1.93 12.00
C MET A 50 -17.89 -1.22 11.56
N GLY A 51 -18.01 -0.18 10.73
CA GLY A 51 -16.90 0.56 10.15
C GLY A 51 -17.01 0.66 8.63
N TRP A 52 -15.87 0.75 7.97
CA TRP A 52 -15.77 0.87 6.52
C TRP A 52 -14.98 -0.30 5.94
N ASP A 53 -15.36 -0.74 4.74
CA ASP A 53 -14.52 -1.61 3.92
C ASP A 53 -13.42 -0.80 3.24
N ASP A 54 -12.34 -1.49 2.86
CA ASP A 54 -11.26 -0.90 2.06
C ASP A 54 -11.82 -0.31 0.76
N ALA A 55 -11.34 0.88 0.40
CA ALA A 55 -11.82 1.56 -0.79
C ALA A 55 -11.52 0.77 -2.08
N ALA A 56 -12.49 0.73 -2.99
CA ALA A 56 -12.29 0.21 -4.33
C ALA A 56 -11.94 1.35 -5.30
N VAL A 57 -10.76 1.27 -5.92
CA VAL A 57 -10.32 2.20 -6.96
C VAL A 57 -10.54 1.54 -8.32
N SER A 58 -11.14 2.25 -9.27
CA SER A 58 -11.33 1.76 -10.62
C SER A 58 -10.85 2.80 -11.63
N VAL A 59 -9.99 2.35 -12.54
CA VAL A 59 -9.45 3.16 -13.62
C VAL A 59 -9.89 2.57 -14.95
N THR A 60 -10.58 3.37 -15.76
CA THR A 60 -10.96 3.00 -17.13
C THR A 60 -10.06 3.71 -18.12
N MET A 61 -9.55 2.96 -19.08
CA MET A 61 -8.68 3.48 -20.13
C MET A 61 -9.03 2.88 -21.49
N GLU A 62 -8.64 3.56 -22.55
CA GLU A 62 -8.72 3.06 -23.91
C GLU A 62 -7.30 2.81 -24.47
N LEU A 63 -7.06 1.59 -24.92
CA LEU A 63 -5.83 1.18 -25.59
C LEU A 63 -6.04 1.31 -27.10
N LEU A 64 -5.39 2.29 -27.71
CA LEU A 64 -5.48 2.58 -29.14
C LEU A 64 -4.34 1.88 -29.90
N THR A 65 -4.58 1.45 -31.13
CA THR A 65 -3.48 1.14 -32.07
C THR A 65 -2.87 2.44 -32.60
N ASP A 66 -1.54 2.52 -32.62
CA ASP A 66 -0.79 3.63 -33.22
C ASP A 66 0.40 3.14 -34.05
N ALA A 67 1.26 4.06 -34.50
CA ALA A 67 2.40 3.73 -35.35
C ALA A 67 3.47 2.86 -34.67
N GLU A 68 3.56 2.90 -33.34
CA GLU A 68 4.59 2.20 -32.55
C GLU A 68 4.09 0.83 -32.05
N SER A 69 2.79 0.69 -31.76
CA SER A 69 2.24 -0.56 -31.19
C SER A 69 0.74 -0.72 -31.38
N THR A 70 0.28 -1.98 -31.37
CA THR A 70 -1.16 -2.30 -31.42
C THR A 70 -1.81 -2.22 -30.05
N CYS A 71 -3.15 -2.11 -30.02
CA CYS A 71 -3.92 -2.21 -28.79
C CYS A 71 -3.67 -3.54 -28.03
N TYR A 72 -3.37 -4.63 -28.75
CA TYR A 72 -3.04 -5.94 -28.17
C TYR A 72 -1.64 -6.02 -27.56
N ASP A 73 -0.65 -5.33 -28.14
CA ASP A 73 0.70 -5.24 -27.56
C ASP A 73 0.67 -4.49 -26.23
N LYS A 74 -0.12 -3.41 -26.19
CA LYS A 74 -0.38 -2.63 -24.97
C LYS A 74 -1.10 -3.47 -23.92
N LEU A 75 -2.13 -4.23 -24.32
CA LEU A 75 -2.84 -5.15 -23.42
C LEU A 75 -1.91 -6.24 -22.86
N THR A 76 -0.99 -6.76 -23.68
CA THR A 76 0.01 -7.74 -23.25
C THR A 76 0.94 -7.15 -22.18
N SER A 77 1.39 -5.92 -22.39
CA SER A 77 2.22 -5.19 -21.41
C SER A 77 1.46 -4.96 -20.10
N LEU A 78 0.20 -4.53 -20.19
CA LEU A 78 -0.68 -4.33 -19.04
C LEU A 78 -0.96 -5.64 -18.29
N SER A 79 -1.12 -6.75 -19.01
CA SER A 79 -1.35 -8.08 -18.42
C SER A 79 -0.14 -8.58 -17.63
N ARG A 80 1.08 -8.23 -18.05
CA ARG A 80 2.31 -8.52 -17.30
C ARG A 80 2.38 -7.71 -16.01
N LEU A 81 2.01 -6.43 -16.09
CA LEU A 81 1.98 -5.52 -14.95
C LEU A 81 0.94 -5.97 -13.91
N TYR A 82 -0.25 -6.37 -14.35
CA TYR A 82 -1.30 -6.94 -13.48
C TYR A 82 -0.83 -8.20 -12.75
N LYS A 83 -0.05 -9.06 -13.42
CA LYS A 83 0.55 -10.27 -12.83
C LYS A 83 1.91 -10.00 -12.16
N GLY A 84 2.30 -8.74 -12.02
CA GLY A 84 3.54 -8.34 -11.37
C GLY A 84 3.51 -8.71 -9.88
N HIS A 85 4.64 -9.18 -9.38
CA HIS A 85 4.79 -9.56 -7.99
C HIS A 85 6.05 -8.94 -7.38
N ASP A 86 6.07 -8.81 -6.06
CA ASP A 86 7.25 -8.41 -5.31
C ASP A 86 8.32 -9.53 -5.30
N SER A 87 9.46 -9.28 -4.64
CA SER A 87 10.53 -10.28 -4.50
C SER A 87 10.12 -11.53 -3.71
N GLY A 88 9.02 -11.46 -2.95
CA GLY A 88 8.44 -12.58 -2.19
C GLY A 88 7.39 -13.37 -2.97
N GLY A 89 7.04 -12.94 -4.18
CA GLY A 89 6.00 -13.57 -4.99
C GLY A 89 4.57 -13.12 -4.65
N ASN A 90 4.39 -12.09 -3.82
CA ASN A 90 3.08 -11.52 -3.52
C ASN A 90 2.68 -10.50 -4.59
N PRO A 91 1.37 -10.27 -4.80
CA PRO A 91 0.90 -9.19 -5.68
C PRO A 91 1.55 -7.85 -5.33
N MET A 92 1.95 -7.10 -6.35
CA MET A 92 2.63 -5.82 -6.14
C MET A 92 1.71 -4.79 -5.48
N VAL A 93 2.18 -4.18 -4.40
CA VAL A 93 1.55 -3.03 -3.75
C VAL A 93 2.11 -1.75 -4.36
N TYR A 94 1.21 -0.82 -4.71
CA TYR A 94 1.54 0.46 -5.32
C TYR A 94 1.18 1.59 -4.38
N ARG A 95 2.15 2.45 -4.09
CA ARG A 95 1.95 3.72 -3.43
C ARG A 95 1.28 4.71 -4.38
N THR A 96 0.37 5.53 -3.89
CA THR A 96 -0.35 6.51 -4.70
C THR A 96 0.24 7.91 -4.49
N THR A 97 0.21 8.72 -5.54
CA THR A 97 0.54 10.16 -5.48
C THR A 97 -0.56 11.01 -6.12
N ASN A 98 -1.72 10.39 -6.36
CA ASN A 98 -2.87 11.03 -7.00
C ASN A 98 -3.60 11.94 -6.02
N ALA A 99 -3.92 13.17 -6.44
CA ALA A 99 -4.63 14.12 -5.59
C ALA A 99 -6.03 13.63 -5.14
N HIS A 100 -6.77 12.90 -5.98
CA HIS A 100 -8.09 12.35 -5.61
C HIS A 100 -7.95 11.22 -4.59
N LEU A 101 -7.00 10.30 -4.75
CA LEU A 101 -6.73 9.24 -3.76
C LEU A 101 -6.18 9.81 -2.45
N ALA A 102 -5.25 10.76 -2.52
CA ALA A 102 -4.70 11.47 -1.36
C ALA A 102 -5.79 12.22 -0.59
N ALA A 103 -6.74 12.87 -1.27
CA ALA A 103 -7.89 13.52 -0.63
C ALA A 103 -8.80 12.55 0.13
N ARG A 104 -8.71 11.24 -0.14
CA ARG A 104 -9.41 10.18 0.60
C ARG A 104 -8.52 9.39 1.56
N ASN A 105 -7.27 9.82 1.76
CA ASN A 105 -6.26 9.13 2.58
C ASN A 105 -5.95 7.70 2.09
N ILE A 106 -5.95 7.49 0.77
CA ILE A 106 -5.61 6.20 0.16
C ILE A 106 -4.16 6.27 -0.31
N ASP A 107 -3.23 5.81 0.52
CA ASP A 107 -1.79 5.88 0.25
C ASP A 107 -1.26 4.68 -0.54
N GLU A 108 -1.84 3.50 -0.37
CA GLU A 108 -1.40 2.27 -1.01
C GLU A 108 -2.58 1.48 -1.57
N ILE A 109 -2.37 0.87 -2.74
CA ILE A 109 -3.38 0.04 -3.40
C ILE A 109 -2.74 -1.22 -4.00
N VAL A 110 -3.54 -2.27 -4.15
CA VAL A 110 -3.14 -3.53 -4.78
C VAL A 110 -4.14 -3.90 -5.86
N PHE A 111 -3.68 -4.56 -6.92
CA PHE A 111 -4.58 -5.06 -7.97
C PHE A 111 -5.62 -6.03 -7.42
N ASP A 112 -6.89 -5.72 -7.67
CA ASP A 112 -8.04 -6.60 -7.44
C ASP A 112 -8.47 -7.30 -8.74
N GLY A 113 -8.32 -6.62 -9.88
CA GLY A 113 -8.67 -7.22 -11.16
C GLY A 113 -8.33 -6.38 -12.38
N LEU A 114 -8.27 -7.08 -13.51
CA LEU A 114 -8.15 -6.51 -14.84
C LEU A 114 -9.28 -7.05 -15.71
N ASN A 115 -10.04 -6.15 -16.34
CA ASN A 115 -11.04 -6.50 -17.35
C ASN A 115 -10.73 -5.76 -18.65
N SER A 116 -10.96 -6.40 -19.79
CA SER A 116 -10.78 -5.82 -21.11
C SER A 116 -11.96 -6.21 -22.01
N SER A 117 -12.39 -5.28 -22.86
CA SER A 117 -13.45 -5.50 -23.83
C SER A 117 -13.19 -4.72 -25.10
N GLU A 118 -13.56 -5.29 -26.24
CA GLU A 118 -13.48 -4.67 -27.56
C GLU A 118 -14.73 -4.98 -28.36
N ASN A 119 -14.90 -4.31 -29.50
CA ASN A 119 -15.99 -4.54 -30.44
C ASN A 119 -15.43 -4.57 -31.86
N ASN A 120 -16.27 -4.85 -32.85
CA ASN A 120 -15.85 -4.95 -34.26
C ASN A 120 -15.91 -3.62 -35.03
N GLN A 121 -16.15 -2.51 -34.34
CA GLN A 121 -16.31 -1.17 -34.93
C GLN A 121 -15.06 -0.31 -34.74
N SER A 122 -14.28 -0.53 -33.67
CA SER A 122 -13.07 0.22 -33.33
C SER A 122 -11.85 -0.69 -33.20
N ASP A 123 -10.70 -0.23 -33.69
CA ASP A 123 -9.39 -0.86 -33.43
C ASP A 123 -8.83 -0.37 -32.09
N SER A 124 -9.57 -0.66 -31.02
CA SER A 124 -9.24 -0.27 -29.66
C SER A 124 -9.80 -1.24 -28.63
N ILE A 125 -9.11 -1.32 -27.50
CA ILE A 125 -9.54 -2.14 -26.36
C ILE A 125 -9.82 -1.21 -25.18
N ILE A 126 -11.03 -1.29 -24.64
CA ILE A 126 -11.37 -0.62 -23.39
C ILE A 126 -10.94 -1.54 -22.24
N VAL A 127 -10.18 -1.00 -21.31
CA VAL A 127 -9.72 -1.72 -20.11
C VAL A 127 -10.23 -1.07 -18.83
N SER A 128 -10.53 -1.91 -17.85
CA SER A 128 -10.87 -1.50 -16.49
C SER A 128 -9.91 -2.17 -15.51
N LEU A 129 -9.07 -1.34 -14.90
CA LEU A 129 -8.13 -1.70 -13.83
C LEU A 129 -8.81 -1.48 -12.50
N ARG A 130 -8.94 -2.53 -11.70
CA ARG A 130 -9.50 -2.46 -10.35
C ARG A 130 -8.42 -2.68 -9.32
N PHE A 131 -8.44 -1.85 -8.31
CA PHE A 131 -7.58 -1.94 -7.15
C PHE A 131 -8.41 -1.85 -5.88
N VAL A 132 -7.87 -2.40 -4.81
CA VAL A 132 -8.38 -2.20 -3.46
C VAL A 132 -7.31 -1.48 -2.63
N GLU A 133 -7.75 -0.61 -1.74
CA GLU A 133 -6.89 0.03 -0.73
C GLU A 133 -6.16 -1.03 0.09
N HIS A 134 -4.86 -0.84 0.26
CA HIS A 134 -4.01 -1.73 1.04
C HIS A 134 -3.67 -1.10 2.38
N ASN A 135 -4.26 -1.61 3.45
CA ASN A 135 -4.02 -1.16 4.82
C ASN A 135 -3.29 -2.25 5.62
N PRO A 136 -1.94 -2.23 5.67
CA PRO A 136 -1.22 -3.20 6.48
C PRO A 136 -1.55 -3.01 7.97
N PRO A 137 -1.74 -4.09 8.73
CA PRO A 137 -2.02 -3.99 10.16
C PRO A 137 -0.85 -3.27 10.86
N ILE A 138 -1.17 -2.20 11.59
CA ILE A 138 -0.19 -1.44 12.37
C ILE A 138 0.32 -2.37 13.48
N GLN A 139 1.53 -2.90 13.31
CA GLN A 139 2.19 -3.61 14.39
C GLN A 139 2.59 -2.59 15.46
N LEU A 140 1.93 -2.65 16.62
CA LEU A 140 2.27 -1.83 17.77
C LEU A 140 3.66 -2.26 18.26
N VAL A 141 4.71 -1.59 17.82
CA VAL A 141 6.06 -1.80 18.35
C VAL A 141 6.06 -1.25 19.77
N GLU A 142 5.87 -2.12 20.76
CA GLU A 142 6.14 -1.79 22.17
C GLU A 142 7.62 -1.37 22.27
N LYS A 143 7.86 -0.06 22.38
CA LYS A 143 9.15 0.47 22.78
C LYS A 143 9.43 0.00 24.21
N ARG A 144 10.12 -1.13 24.35
CA ARG A 144 10.84 -1.45 25.59
C ARG A 144 11.96 -0.41 25.72
N SER A 145 11.72 0.61 26.55
CA SER A 145 12.76 1.47 27.09
C SER A 145 13.77 0.59 27.83
N ALA A 146 14.95 0.38 27.24
CA ALA A 146 16.08 -0.20 27.96
C ALA A 146 16.51 0.80 29.03
N SER A 147 16.15 0.53 30.28
CA SER A 147 16.75 1.18 31.44
C SER A 147 18.23 0.78 31.51
N ASN A 148 19.11 1.74 31.27
CA ASN A 148 20.54 1.63 31.43
C ASN A 148 20.90 1.71 32.94
N PRO A 149 21.58 0.73 33.55
CA PRO A 149 22.26 0.95 34.82
C PRO A 149 23.65 1.55 34.57
N ALA A 150 24.05 2.36 35.52
CA ALA A 150 25.17 3.28 35.47
C ALA A 150 26.56 2.63 35.41
N SER A 151 27.48 3.44 34.88
CA SER A 151 28.93 3.31 34.89
C SER A 151 29.50 3.12 36.30
N GLU A 152 30.27 2.06 36.53
CA GLU A 152 31.22 1.98 37.66
C GLU A 152 32.65 2.05 37.12
N ALA A 153 33.25 3.22 37.31
CA ALA A 153 34.67 3.46 37.14
C ALA A 153 35.39 3.01 38.41
N THR A 154 36.39 2.14 38.31
CA THR A 154 37.42 2.00 39.35
C THR A 154 38.79 2.24 38.75
N ALA A 155 39.38 3.33 39.22
CA ALA A 155 40.67 3.85 38.84
C ALA A 155 41.80 3.01 39.42
N SER A 156 42.82 2.78 38.61
CA SER A 156 44.17 2.45 39.04
C SER A 156 44.91 3.73 39.45
N ALA A 157 45.50 3.75 40.65
CA ALA A 157 46.79 4.40 40.95
C ALA A 157 47.08 4.34 42.46
N ASP A 158 48.08 3.53 42.80
CA ASP A 158 48.87 3.59 44.03
C ASP A 158 49.66 4.92 44.10
N PRO A 159 49.79 5.53 45.29
CA PRO A 159 51.15 5.83 45.74
C PRO A 159 51.36 5.64 47.25
N GLY A 160 52.27 4.74 47.60
CA GLY A 160 53.54 5.06 48.29
C GLY A 160 53.58 5.82 49.63
N LEU A 161 54.19 5.14 50.61
CA LEU A 161 55.17 5.62 51.61
C LEU A 161 54.72 6.00 53.05
N SER A 162 54.87 4.99 53.93
CA SER A 162 55.59 4.95 55.24
C SER A 162 55.26 5.92 56.39
N GLU A 163 55.03 5.39 57.60
CA GLU A 163 56.02 5.40 58.72
C GLU A 163 55.53 4.67 60.00
N HIS A 164 56.48 3.97 60.64
CA HIS A 164 56.72 3.76 62.08
C HIS A 164 55.73 3.05 63.05
N ILE A 165 56.07 1.78 63.37
CA ILE A 165 56.42 1.20 64.70
C ILE A 165 55.90 1.90 65.98
N LEU A 166 55.01 1.22 66.74
CA LEU A 166 55.01 0.91 68.21
C LEU A 166 53.64 0.27 68.53
N GLY A 167 53.41 -0.86 69.20
CA GLY A 167 54.06 -1.53 70.32
C GLY A 167 53.04 -1.73 71.45
N GLY A 168 52.86 -2.97 71.94
CA GLY A 168 52.12 -3.32 73.17
C GLY A 168 50.73 -3.92 72.91
N ARG A 169 50.34 -5.05 73.51
CA ARG A 169 50.82 -5.72 74.71
C ARG A 169 50.26 -7.14 74.75
#